data_AF-A0A853JTS9-F1
#
_entry.id   AF-A0A853JTS9-F1
#
_cell.length_a   1.000
_cell.length_b   1.000
_cell.length_c   1.000
_cell.angle_alpha   90.00
_cell.angle_beta   90.00
_cell.angle_gamma   90.00
#
_symmetry.space_group_name_H-M   'P 1'
#
loop_
_entity.id
_entity.type
_entity.pdbx_description
1 polymer ?
#
loop_
_entity_poly.entity_id
_entity_poly.type
_entity_poly.pdbx_seq_one_letter_code
_entity_poly.pdbx_strand_id
1 'polypeptide(L)'
;HLQIAGVADMVSFLNEFGPEAFMMNLFNYVPGTLIVQIVMLITIILSIVTCCDSMTQTLSTMSLKHVKDGAESPVWIKLFWGILIGAVSLVFVLSGGVEGIKIVKTIAGFPIVFLEFIMMAGFIYHMVKKRNKRDEIEYADLVKERNAEIDASYADEMANSIKRKEEKAKKKASKN
;
A
#
# COMPACT_ATOMS: atom_id res chain seq x y z
N HIS A 1 -28.25 -15.84 -19.83
CA HIS A 1 -28.88 -16.01 -21.16
C HIS A 1 -28.34 -17.21 -21.94
N LEU A 2 -27.03 -17.39 -22.10
CA LEU A 2 -26.45 -18.50 -22.89
C LEU A 2 -26.79 -19.92 -22.38
N GLN A 3 -26.81 -20.13 -21.07
CA GLN A 3 -27.17 -21.42 -20.45
C GLN A 3 -28.70 -21.69 -20.49
N ILE A 4 -29.52 -20.64 -20.44
CA ILE A 4 -30.99 -20.73 -20.53
C ILE A 4 -31.45 -20.92 -21.99
N ALA A 5 -30.66 -20.42 -22.95
CA ALA A 5 -30.91 -20.56 -24.38
C ALA A 5 -30.47 -21.93 -24.96
N GLY A 6 -29.86 -22.82 -24.16
CA GLY A 6 -29.46 -24.16 -24.59
C GLY A 6 -28.28 -24.22 -25.57
N VAL A 7 -27.56 -23.11 -25.77
CA VAL A 7 -26.47 -22.99 -26.77
C VAL A 7 -25.12 -23.49 -26.23
N ALA A 8 -24.94 -23.54 -24.91
CA ALA A 8 -23.73 -24.03 -24.27
C ALA A 8 -24.02 -24.65 -22.89
N ASP A 9 -23.56 -25.89 -22.67
CA ASP A 9 -23.59 -26.55 -21.36
C ASP A 9 -22.43 -26.05 -20.50
N MET A 10 -22.65 -24.89 -19.89
CA MET A 10 -21.69 -24.18 -19.07
C MET A 10 -21.39 -24.90 -17.74
N VAL A 11 -22.31 -25.73 -17.24
CA VAL A 11 -22.14 -26.45 -15.97
C VAL A 11 -21.28 -27.69 -16.17
N SER A 12 -21.47 -28.41 -17.29
CA SER A 12 -20.60 -29.55 -17.60
C SER A 12 -19.17 -29.10 -17.93
N PHE A 13 -19.01 -28.00 -18.68
CA PHE A 13 -17.68 -27.44 -18.99
C PHE A 13 -16.94 -26.94 -17.74
N LEU A 14 -17.65 -26.33 -16.77
CA LEU A 14 -17.08 -25.88 -15.51
C LEU A 14 -16.54 -27.05 -14.66
N ASN A 15 -17.25 -28.18 -14.64
CA ASN A 15 -16.83 -29.36 -13.89
C ASN A 15 -15.65 -30.10 -14.54
N GLU A 16 -15.51 -30.00 -15.86
CA GLU A 16 -14.51 -30.74 -16.63
C GLU A 16 -13.18 -29.97 -16.80
N PHE A 17 -13.24 -28.66 -17.07
CA PHE A 17 -12.05 -27.82 -17.33
C PHE A 17 -11.76 -26.80 -16.23
N GLY A 18 -12.60 -26.76 -15.19
CA GLY A 18 -12.45 -25.86 -14.06
C GLY A 18 -12.85 -24.40 -14.35
N PRO A 19 -12.86 -23.55 -13.31
CA PRO A 19 -13.34 -22.16 -13.39
C PRO A 19 -12.51 -21.27 -14.32
N GLU A 20 -11.22 -21.60 -14.48
CA GLU A 20 -10.25 -20.79 -15.24
C GLU A 20 -10.49 -20.89 -16.75
N ALA A 21 -10.64 -22.12 -17.26
CA ALA A 21 -10.99 -22.36 -18.66
C ALA A 21 -12.41 -21.89 -18.97
N PHE A 22 -13.33 -22.00 -17.98
CA PHE A 22 -14.71 -21.55 -18.12
C PHE A 22 -14.80 -20.05 -18.45
N MET A 23 -14.04 -19.21 -17.73
CA MET A 23 -14.06 -17.77 -17.94
C MET A 23 -13.50 -17.40 -19.33
N MET A 24 -12.43 -18.07 -19.77
CA MET A 24 -11.90 -17.90 -21.13
C MET A 24 -12.91 -18.30 -22.21
N ASN A 25 -13.64 -19.39 -21.99
CA ASN A 25 -14.66 -19.86 -22.93
C ASN A 25 -15.89 -18.94 -22.96
N LEU A 26 -16.28 -18.36 -21.81
CA LEU A 26 -17.35 -17.37 -21.74
C LEU A 26 -17.08 -16.14 -22.60
N PHE A 27 -15.82 -15.69 -22.67
CA PHE A 27 -15.43 -14.56 -23.52
C PHE A 27 -15.54 -14.85 -25.02
N ASN A 28 -15.46 -16.12 -25.45
CA ASN A 28 -15.64 -16.50 -26.85
C ASN A 28 -17.06 -16.27 -27.37
N TYR A 29 -18.06 -16.16 -26.48
CA TYR A 29 -19.45 -15.90 -26.86
C TYR A 29 -19.76 -14.41 -27.03
N VAL A 30 -18.79 -13.51 -26.81
CA VAL A 30 -18.95 -12.06 -27.01
C VAL A 30 -18.54 -11.69 -28.46
N PRO A 31 -19.39 -11.03 -29.25
CA PRO A 31 -19.04 -10.60 -30.61
C PRO A 31 -17.87 -9.60 -30.59
N GLY A 32 -16.83 -9.82 -31.40
CA GLY A 32 -15.58 -9.04 -31.33
C GLY A 32 -14.54 -9.58 -30.34
N THR A 33 -14.64 -10.87 -30.01
CA THR A 33 -13.87 -11.63 -29.01
C THR A 33 -12.39 -11.26 -28.89
N LEU A 34 -11.66 -11.20 -30.00
CA LEU A 34 -10.20 -11.06 -29.98
C LEU A 34 -9.76 -9.68 -29.43
N ILE A 35 -10.47 -8.61 -29.81
CA ILE A 35 -10.17 -7.24 -29.35
C ILE A 35 -10.52 -7.11 -27.86
N VAL A 36 -11.70 -7.62 -27.47
CA VAL A 36 -12.17 -7.55 -26.08
C VAL A 36 -11.27 -8.37 -25.15
N GLN A 37 -10.83 -9.56 -25.56
CA GLN A 37 -9.90 -10.39 -24.78
C GLN A 37 -8.56 -9.67 -24.53
N ILE A 38 -7.99 -9.02 -25.55
CA ILE A 38 -6.73 -8.27 -25.40
C ILE A 38 -6.91 -7.09 -24.44
N VAL A 39 -7.98 -6.31 -24.59
CA VAL A 39 -8.24 -5.17 -23.69
C VAL A 39 -8.43 -5.63 -22.26
N MET A 40 -9.21 -6.70 -22.04
CA MET A 40 -9.42 -7.27 -20.71
C MET A 40 -8.12 -7.76 -20.07
N LEU A 41 -7.25 -8.44 -20.83
CA LEU A 41 -5.95 -8.87 -20.34
C LEU A 41 -5.11 -7.68 -19.87
N ILE A 42 -5.06 -6.60 -20.66
CA ILE A 42 -4.36 -5.36 -20.30
C ILE A 42 -4.96 -4.76 -19.03
N THR A 43 -6.28 -4.66 -18.92
CA THR A 43 -6.96 -4.13 -17.73
C THR A 43 -6.64 -4.95 -16.48
N ILE A 44 -6.64 -6.28 -16.59
CA ILE A 44 -6.29 -7.18 -15.47
C ILE A 44 -4.84 -6.94 -15.04
N ILE A 45 -3.90 -6.89 -15.99
CA ILE A 45 -2.49 -6.64 -15.69
C ILE A 45 -2.31 -5.28 -15.01
N LEU A 46 -2.89 -4.21 -15.56
CA LEU A 46 -2.81 -2.86 -14.97
C LEU A 46 -3.42 -2.81 -13.57
N SER A 47 -4.56 -3.46 -13.35
CA SER A 47 -5.21 -3.53 -12.04
C SER A 47 -4.34 -4.27 -11.02
N ILE A 48 -3.67 -5.35 -11.43
CA ILE A 48 -2.75 -6.09 -10.55
C ILE A 48 -1.53 -5.23 -10.22
N VAL A 49 -0.93 -4.54 -11.19
CA VAL A 49 0.23 -3.66 -10.96
C VAL A 49 -0.12 -2.56 -9.95
N THR A 50 -1.21 -1.81 -10.17
CA THR A 50 -1.64 -0.75 -9.25
C THR A 50 -1.97 -1.28 -7.85
N CYS A 51 -2.54 -2.49 -7.75
CA CYS A 51 -2.82 -3.15 -6.48
C CYS A 51 -1.52 -3.51 -5.74
N CYS A 52 -0.59 -4.16 -6.43
CA CYS A 52 0.72 -4.55 -5.89
C CYS A 52 1.55 -3.33 -5.44
N ASP A 53 1.52 -2.24 -6.21
CA ASP A 53 2.20 -1.00 -5.87
C ASP A 53 1.67 -0.42 -4.56
N SER A 54 0.34 -0.37 -4.41
CA SER A 54 -0.32 0.11 -3.19
C SER A 54 -0.02 -0.79 -1.99
N MET A 55 -0.06 -2.12 -2.17
CA MET A 55 0.28 -3.09 -1.11
C MET A 55 1.71 -2.94 -0.63
N THR A 56 2.67 -2.82 -1.56
CA THR A 56 4.10 -2.67 -1.23
C THR A 56 4.34 -1.37 -0.49
N GLN A 57 3.68 -0.28 -0.91
CA GLN A 57 3.75 1.01 -0.23
C GLN A 57 3.24 0.91 1.22
N THR A 58 2.06 0.34 1.45
CA THR A 58 1.51 0.17 2.81
C THR A 58 2.42 -0.68 3.68
N LEU A 59 2.93 -1.80 3.16
CA LEU A 59 3.79 -2.72 3.90
C LEU A 59 5.13 -2.07 4.26
N SER A 60 5.67 -1.27 3.35
CA SER A 60 6.88 -0.48 3.55
C SER A 60 6.68 0.57 4.66
N THR A 61 5.57 1.29 4.65
CA THR A 61 5.22 2.27 5.69
C THR A 61 4.97 1.61 7.05
N MET A 62 4.28 0.46 7.09
CA MET A 62 4.06 -0.29 8.35
C MET A 62 5.35 -0.85 8.95
N SER A 63 6.37 -1.13 8.12
CA SER A 63 7.66 -1.67 8.58
C SER A 63 8.59 -0.59 9.17
N LEU A 64 8.25 0.70 9.02
CA LEU A 64 9.06 1.80 9.50
C LEU A 64 8.41 2.40 10.76
N LYS A 65 9.14 2.33 11.88
CA LYS A 65 8.67 2.77 13.20
C LYS A 65 8.49 4.30 13.33
N HIS A 66 9.20 5.07 12.51
CA HIS A 66 9.19 6.55 12.50
C HIS A 66 9.36 7.03 11.07
N VAL A 67 8.27 7.13 10.32
CA VAL A 67 8.27 7.96 9.11
C VAL A 67 8.02 9.38 9.59
N LYS A 68 9.07 10.20 9.63
CA LYS A 68 8.94 11.64 9.91
C LYS A 68 7.91 12.21 8.92
N ASP A 69 6.91 12.93 9.41
CA ASP A 69 5.76 13.41 8.64
C ASP A 69 6.17 13.89 7.24
N GLY A 70 5.71 13.17 6.20
CA GLY A 70 5.94 13.53 4.80
C GLY A 70 7.19 12.94 4.12
N ALA A 71 8.02 12.13 4.78
CA ALA A 71 9.13 11.45 4.11
C ALA A 71 8.65 10.17 3.41
N GLU A 72 8.79 10.13 2.08
CA GLU A 72 8.45 8.96 1.27
C GLU A 72 9.22 7.71 1.74
N SER A 73 8.56 6.55 1.79
CA SER A 73 9.18 5.34 2.31
C SER A 73 10.44 4.96 1.49
N PRO A 74 11.61 4.72 2.12
CA PRO A 74 12.88 4.43 1.46
C PRO A 74 12.76 3.30 0.42
N VAL A 75 13.24 3.60 -0.79
CA VAL A 75 13.15 2.74 -1.98
C VAL A 75 13.72 1.33 -1.74
N TRP A 76 14.73 1.19 -0.86
CA TRP A 76 15.31 -0.11 -0.51
C TRP A 76 14.34 -1.04 0.24
N ILE A 77 13.47 -0.53 1.12
CA ILE A 77 12.46 -1.36 1.77
C ILE A 77 11.40 -1.79 0.75
N LYS A 78 11.01 -0.90 -0.17
CA LYS A 78 10.06 -1.23 -1.25
C LYS A 78 10.60 -2.38 -2.12
N LEU A 79 11.89 -2.33 -2.48
CA LEU A 79 12.54 -3.36 -3.29
C LEU A 79 12.66 -4.70 -2.55
N PHE A 80 12.98 -4.67 -1.25
CA PHE A 80 13.04 -5.88 -0.42
C PHE A 80 11.69 -6.61 -0.39
N TRP A 81 10.58 -5.89 -0.16
CA TRP A 81 9.25 -6.47 -0.15
C TRP A 81 8.81 -6.98 -1.53
N GLY A 82 9.16 -6.28 -2.62
CA GLY A 82 8.89 -6.74 -3.97
C GLY A 82 9.58 -8.07 -4.32
N ILE A 83 10.87 -8.19 -3.98
CA ILE A 83 11.64 -9.43 -4.17
C ILE A 83 11.07 -10.57 -3.32
N LEU A 84 10.68 -10.27 -2.08
CA LEU A 84 10.10 -11.26 -1.17
C LEU A 84 8.77 -11.80 -1.71
N ILE A 85 7.88 -10.94 -2.22
CA ILE A 85 6.61 -11.35 -2.84
C ILE A 85 6.88 -12.21 -4.10
N GLY A 86 7.85 -11.84 -4.92
CA GLY A 86 8.26 -12.63 -6.09
C GLY A 86 8.78 -14.02 -5.72
N ALA A 87 9.62 -14.11 -4.69
CA ALA A 87 10.15 -15.38 -4.19
C ALA A 87 9.04 -16.28 -3.63
N VAL A 88 8.10 -15.71 -2.85
CA VAL A 88 6.94 -16.45 -2.34
C VAL A 88 6.07 -16.94 -3.49
N SER A 89 5.79 -16.10 -4.49
CA SER A 89 5.04 -16.48 -5.68
C SER A 89 5.65 -17.68 -6.40
N LEU A 90 6.98 -17.68 -6.59
CA LEU A 90 7.70 -18.80 -7.21
C LEU A 90 7.51 -20.11 -6.42
N VAL A 91 7.63 -20.06 -5.09
CA VAL A 91 7.42 -21.23 -4.22
C VAL A 91 5.97 -21.74 -4.30
N PHE A 92 4.99 -20.84 -4.41
CA PHE A 92 3.58 -21.21 -4.56
C PHE A 92 3.28 -21.90 -5.88
N VAL A 93 3.84 -21.38 -6.98
CA VAL A 93 3.72 -22.00 -8.32
C VAL A 93 4.24 -23.43 -8.29
N LEU A 94 5.34 -23.68 -7.57
CA LEU A 94 5.93 -25.01 -7.44
C LEU A 94 5.17 -25.96 -6.49
N SER A 95 4.48 -25.44 -5.47
CA SER A 95 3.92 -26.26 -4.39
C SER A 95 2.49 -26.76 -4.60
N GLY A 96 1.67 -26.09 -5.41
CA GLY A 96 0.25 -26.51 -5.51
C GLY A 96 -0.68 -25.62 -6.33
N GLY A 97 -0.14 -24.71 -7.14
CA GLY A 97 -0.93 -23.89 -8.05
C GLY A 97 -2.09 -23.14 -7.36
N VAL A 98 -3.25 -23.08 -8.04
CA VAL A 98 -4.41 -22.28 -7.62
C VAL A 98 -5.10 -22.83 -6.37
N GLU A 99 -5.09 -24.15 -6.17
CA GLU A 99 -5.63 -24.76 -4.94
C GLU A 99 -4.82 -24.39 -3.71
N GLY A 100 -3.48 -24.39 -3.83
CA GLY A 100 -2.59 -23.96 -2.74
C GLY A 100 -2.88 -22.53 -2.29
N ILE A 101 -3.08 -21.60 -3.23
CA ILE A 101 -3.40 -20.21 -2.94
C ILE A 101 -4.76 -20.10 -2.22
N LYS A 102 -5.76 -20.88 -2.64
CA LYS A 102 -7.10 -20.88 -2.02
C LYS A 102 -7.05 -21.32 -0.55
N ILE A 103 -6.29 -22.37 -0.25
CA ILE A 103 -6.15 -22.88 1.12
C ILE A 103 -5.42 -21.85 2.00
N VAL A 104 -4.31 -21.30 1.51
CA VAL A 104 -3.53 -20.33 2.30
C VAL A 104 -4.32 -19.07 2.59
N LYS A 105 -5.08 -18.55 1.62
CA LYS A 105 -5.99 -17.42 1.85
C LYS A 105 -7.03 -17.73 2.93
N THR A 106 -7.58 -18.95 2.92
CA THR A 106 -8.61 -19.35 3.89
C THR A 106 -8.04 -19.40 5.31
N ILE A 107 -6.87 -20.00 5.47
CA ILE A 107 -6.19 -20.10 6.78
C ILE A 107 -5.74 -18.71 7.26
N ALA A 108 -5.20 -17.87 6.36
CA ALA A 108 -4.77 -16.52 6.69
C ALA A 108 -5.94 -15.56 6.99
N GLY A 109 -7.07 -15.73 6.29
CA GLY A 109 -8.24 -14.87 6.46
C GLY A 109 -8.98 -15.10 7.79
N PHE A 110 -9.01 -16.35 8.27
CA PHE A 110 -9.71 -16.69 9.50
C PHE A 110 -9.31 -15.82 10.72
N PRO A 111 -8.02 -15.67 11.09
CA PRO A 111 -7.62 -14.80 12.20
C PRO A 111 -7.84 -13.31 11.92
N ILE A 112 -7.68 -12.87 10.67
CA ILE A 112 -7.83 -11.45 10.28
C ILE A 112 -9.26 -10.99 10.51
N VAL A 113 -10.26 -11.84 10.25
CA VAL A 113 -11.67 -11.50 10.49
C VAL A 113 -11.92 -11.14 11.96
N PHE A 114 -11.33 -11.87 12.92
CA PHE A 114 -11.46 -11.51 14.34
C PHE A 114 -10.84 -10.16 14.66
N LEU A 115 -9.68 -9.87 14.06
CA LEU A 115 -9.02 -8.57 14.20
C LEU A 115 -9.87 -7.44 13.62
N GLU A 116 -10.49 -7.65 12.46
CA GLU A 116 -11.42 -6.70 11.84
C GLU A 116 -12.64 -6.42 12.73
N PHE A 117 -13.22 -7.45 13.37
CA PHE A 117 -14.31 -7.26 14.32
C PHE A 117 -13.90 -6.43 15.54
N ILE A 118 -12.70 -6.69 16.09
CA ILE A 118 -12.16 -5.91 17.22
C ILE A 118 -11.89 -4.47 16.80
N MET A 119 -11.32 -4.25 15.60
CA MET A 119 -11.10 -2.91 15.05
C MET A 119 -12.41 -2.17 14.83
N MET A 120 -13.44 -2.83 14.30
CA MET A 120 -14.76 -2.24 14.11
C MET A 120 -15.41 -1.86 15.44
N ALA A 121 -15.38 -2.75 16.43
CA ALA A 121 -15.88 -2.46 17.78
C ALA A 121 -15.09 -1.33 18.46
N GLY A 122 -13.76 -1.34 18.30
CA GLY A 122 -12.87 -0.29 18.80
C GLY A 122 -13.12 1.06 18.13
N PHE A 123 -13.38 1.09 16.82
CA PHE A 123 -13.72 2.28 16.06
C PHE A 123 -15.08 2.85 16.48
N ILE A 124 -16.11 2.01 16.61
CA ILE A 124 -17.43 2.44 17.09
C ILE A 124 -17.34 2.95 18.53
N TYR A 125 -16.65 2.24 19.41
CA TYR A 125 -16.41 2.69 20.78
C TYR A 125 -15.62 4.01 20.83
N HIS A 126 -14.60 4.16 19.98
CA HIS A 126 -13.84 5.40 19.85
C HIS A 126 -14.74 6.55 19.38
N MET A 127 -15.54 6.33 18.34
CA MET A 127 -16.41 7.36 17.76
C MET A 127 -17.52 7.77 18.74
N VAL A 128 -18.08 6.82 19.51
CA VAL A 128 -19.14 7.06 20.48
C VAL A 128 -18.61 7.67 21.79
N LYS A 129 -17.43 7.25 22.27
CA LYS A 129 -16.88 7.70 23.56
C LYS A 129 -16.03 8.96 23.46
N LYS A 130 -15.56 9.35 22.28
CA LYS A 130 -14.35 10.17 22.16
C LYS A 130 -14.44 11.42 21.30
N ARG A 131 -15.51 12.20 21.52
CA ARG A 131 -15.66 13.57 20.99
C ARG A 131 -14.83 14.64 21.74
N ASN A 132 -14.11 14.35 22.84
CA ASN A 132 -13.70 15.44 23.74
C ASN A 132 -12.28 15.44 24.35
N LYS A 133 -11.35 14.50 24.05
CA LYS A 133 -10.04 14.49 24.77
C LYS A 133 -8.76 14.05 24.03
N ARG A 134 -8.80 13.42 22.84
CA ARG A 134 -7.54 13.04 22.15
C ARG A 134 -7.04 14.13 21.19
N ASP A 135 -7.95 14.89 20.60
CA ASP A 135 -7.59 15.98 19.69
C ASP A 135 -6.83 17.10 20.42
N GLU A 136 -7.01 17.28 21.74
CA GLU A 136 -6.28 18.32 22.47
C GLU A 136 -4.83 17.91 22.81
N ILE A 137 -4.59 16.62 23.09
CA ILE A 137 -3.27 16.11 23.47
C ILE A 137 -2.38 15.92 22.23
N GLU A 138 -2.93 15.35 21.15
CA GLU A 138 -2.18 15.08 19.92
C GLU A 138 -1.78 16.37 19.20
N TYR A 139 -2.63 17.39 19.20
CA TYR A 139 -2.30 18.69 18.61
C TYR A 139 -1.31 19.48 19.47
N ALA A 140 -1.34 19.34 20.79
CA ALA A 140 -0.40 20.01 21.69
C ALA A 140 1.04 19.50 21.52
N ASP A 141 1.22 18.20 21.28
CA ASP A 141 2.54 17.60 21.07
C ASP A 141 3.11 17.98 19.69
N LEU A 142 2.28 17.94 18.62
CA LEU A 142 2.69 18.35 17.27
C LEU A 142 3.05 19.84 17.18
N VAL A 143 2.36 20.71 17.92
CA VAL A 143 2.66 22.15 17.96
C VAL A 143 3.95 22.42 18.73
N LYS A 144 4.21 21.69 19.82
CA LYS A 144 5.47 21.81 20.56
C LYS A 144 6.67 21.40 19.73
N GLU A 145 6.58 20.27 19.02
CA GLU A 145 7.67 19.77 18.20
C GLU A 145 7.99 20.75 17.05
N ARG A 146 6.96 21.25 16.37
CA ARG A 146 7.10 22.25 15.31
C ARG A 146 7.72 23.57 15.80
N ASN A 147 7.29 24.07 16.96
CA ASN A 147 7.84 25.30 17.52
C ASN A 147 9.31 25.14 17.94
N ALA A 148 9.68 23.97 18.47
CA ALA A 148 11.06 23.67 18.81
C ALA A 148 11.97 23.55 17.57
N GLU A 149 11.48 22.98 16.47
CA GLU A 149 12.21 22.94 15.19
C GLU A 149 12.39 24.35 14.59
N ILE A 150 11.36 25.19 14.67
CA ILE A 150 11.39 26.59 14.21
C ILE A 150 12.39 27.41 15.03
N ASP A 151 12.38 27.29 16.36
CA ASP A 151 13.30 27.99 17.26
C ASP A 151 14.76 27.56 17.02
N ALA A 152 14.99 26.26 16.78
CA ALA A 152 16.31 25.74 16.43
C ALA A 152 16.81 26.28 15.07
N SER A 153 15.92 26.39 14.08
CA SER A 153 16.24 26.98 12.77
C SER A 153 16.60 28.47 12.88
N TYR A 154 15.87 29.24 13.68
CA TYR A 154 16.19 30.65 13.90
C TYR A 154 17.51 30.86 14.65
N ALA A 155 17.82 29.98 15.61
CA ALA A 155 19.09 30.02 16.33
C ALA A 155 20.29 29.77 15.41
N ASP A 156 20.19 28.81 14.48
CA ASP A 156 21.26 28.51 13.53
C ASP A 156 21.45 29.64 12.49
N GLU A 157 20.35 30.22 12.00
CA GLU A 157 20.40 31.36 11.07
C GLU A 157 21.04 32.59 11.75
N MET A 158 20.70 32.86 13.01
CA MET A 158 21.31 33.93 13.79
C MET A 158 22.81 33.67 14.01
N ALA A 159 23.21 32.45 14.38
CA ALA A 159 24.61 32.09 14.57
C ALA A 159 25.43 32.25 13.29
N ASN A 160 24.89 31.84 12.14
CA ASN A 160 25.53 32.01 10.84
C ASN A 160 25.62 33.48 10.42
N SER A 161 24.61 34.30 10.76
CA SER A 161 24.65 35.74 10.50
C SER A 161 25.74 36.46 11.31
N ILE A 162 25.96 36.04 12.56
CA ILE A 162 27.01 36.57 13.45
C ILE A 162 28.39 36.17 12.92
N LYS A 163 28.61 34.88 12.62
CA LYS A 163 29.88 34.41 12.03
C LYS A 163 30.24 35.14 10.74
N ARG A 164 29.27 35.34 9.84
CA ARG A 164 29.47 36.12 8.60
C ARG A 164 29.85 37.58 8.87
N LYS A 165 29.30 38.20 9.93
CA LYS A 165 29.67 39.56 10.34
C LYS A 165 31.09 39.60 10.91
N GLU A 166 31.46 38.62 11.74
CA GLU A 166 32.81 38.50 12.30
C GLU A 166 33.87 38.26 11.22
N GLU A 167 33.62 37.39 10.25
CA GLU A 167 34.53 37.17 9.12
C GLU A 167 34.70 38.42 8.25
N LYS A 168 33.61 39.16 8.00
CA LYS A 168 33.67 40.44 7.29
C LYS A 168 34.46 41.48 8.09
N ALA A 169 34.31 41.53 9.41
CA ALA A 169 35.08 42.41 10.28
C ALA A 169 36.58 42.05 10.28
N LYS A 170 36.92 40.76 10.40
CA LYS A 170 38.30 40.26 10.33
C LYS A 170 38.97 40.54 8.97
N LYS A 171 38.25 40.33 7.85
CA LYS A 171 38.75 40.67 6.51
C LYS A 171 38.96 42.16 6.30
N LYS A 172 38.15 43.02 6.95
CA LYS A 172 38.31 44.48 6.89
C LYS A 172 39.48 44.97 7.74
N ALA A 173 39.74 44.34 8.88
CA ALA A 173 40.89 44.65 9.75
C ALA A 173 42.25 44.21 9.16
N SER A 174 42.28 43.14 8.36
CA SER A 174 43.50 42.66 7.69
C SER A 174 43.92 43.47 6.46
N LYS A 175 43.08 44.41 5.99
CA LYS A 175 43.30 45.18 4.75
C LYS A 175 43.72 46.65 5.02
N ASN A 176 43.74 47.07 6.28
CA ASN A 176 44.31 48.33 6.75
C ASN A 176 45.66 48.05 7.43
#